data_AF-A0A836TJB7-F1
#
_entry.id   AF-A0A836TJB7-F1
#
_cell.length_a   1.000
_cell.length_b   1.000
_cell.length_c   1.000
_cell.angle_alpha   90.00
_cell.angle_beta   90.00
_cell.angle_gamma   90.00
#
_symmetry.space_group_name_H-M   'P 1'
#
loop_
_entity.id
_entity.type
_entity.pdbx_description
1 polymer ?
#
loop_
_entity_poly.entity_id
_entity_poly.type
_entity_poly.pdbx_seq_one_letter_code
_entity_poly.pdbx_strand_id
1 'polypeptide(L)'
;MDHIKDAVISTDLNGMVRSWNRGAQLHFGYTAAQAIGQHISLILADGPGHFSFDDSFVSKLVSDECSRQEITFLRKSSLHITCQTSFFPVNDDRGAPVWIVMYAWSNFLEREAERHRQLSSTLFNTSADGMMITDQHCQIEAVNPAFEKLTGYSAREILGKIPDILASGQHSSEFFKSTWNSLQRNGCWQGNVWNRHKNGELYVQHPTITAMAESEGDVAKYVAVFNEGVGETRP
;
A
#
# COMPACT_ATOMS: atom_id res chain seq x y z
N MET A 1 8.32 21.15 0.14
CA MET A 1 6.89 20.81 0.26
C MET A 1 6.54 20.05 -1.00
N ASP A 2 6.21 18.77 -0.88
CA ASP A 2 6.14 17.86 -2.02
C ASP A 2 4.74 17.93 -2.66
N HIS A 3 4.52 18.94 -3.52
CA HIS A 3 3.23 19.22 -4.18
C HIS A 3 2.78 18.15 -5.19
N ILE A 4 3.55 17.07 -5.35
CA ILE A 4 3.28 16.00 -6.33
C ILE A 4 1.98 15.24 -6.01
N LYS A 5 1.55 15.24 -4.74
CA LYS A 5 0.34 14.54 -4.29
C LYS A 5 -0.92 15.39 -4.39
N ASP A 6 -0.82 16.71 -4.36
CA ASP A 6 -1.97 17.61 -4.37
C ASP A 6 -2.69 17.55 -5.73
N ALA A 7 -4.02 17.57 -5.70
CA ALA A 7 -4.81 17.53 -6.93
C ALA A 7 -4.88 18.94 -7.54
N VAL A 8 -4.34 19.07 -8.75
CA VAL A 8 -4.43 20.30 -9.55
C VAL A 8 -5.14 19.96 -10.85
N ILE A 9 -6.24 20.66 -11.07
CA ILE A 9 -7.14 20.47 -12.20
C ILE A 9 -7.36 21.84 -12.83
N SER A 10 -7.39 21.91 -14.15
CA SER A 10 -7.79 23.15 -14.84
C SER A 10 -8.98 22.88 -15.74
N THR A 11 -9.98 23.76 -15.71
CA THR A 11 -11.15 23.70 -16.59
C THR A 11 -11.28 24.99 -17.40
N ASP A 12 -12.07 24.96 -18.46
CA ASP A 12 -12.66 26.20 -18.98
C ASP A 12 -13.81 26.69 -18.08
N LEU A 13 -14.47 27.79 -18.48
CA LEU A 13 -15.60 28.35 -17.74
C LEU A 13 -16.86 27.48 -17.78
N ASN A 14 -16.97 26.57 -18.76
CA ASN A 14 -18.07 25.63 -18.88
C ASN A 14 -17.79 24.31 -18.13
N GLY A 15 -16.71 24.25 -17.34
CA GLY A 15 -16.34 23.07 -16.57
C GLY A 15 -15.66 21.96 -17.37
N MET A 16 -15.28 22.18 -18.63
CA MET A 16 -14.55 21.18 -19.41
C MET A 16 -13.09 21.11 -18.97
N VAL A 17 -12.65 19.92 -18.56
CA VAL A 17 -11.30 19.68 -18.04
C VAL A 17 -10.26 19.83 -19.15
N ARG A 18 -9.26 20.68 -18.92
CA ARG A 18 -8.11 20.90 -19.80
C ARG A 18 -6.80 20.35 -19.25
N SER A 19 -6.67 20.28 -17.93
CA SER A 19 -5.48 19.74 -17.27
C SER A 19 -5.86 18.87 -16.09
N TRP A 20 -5.09 17.80 -15.90
CA TRP A 20 -5.30 16.79 -14.88
C TRP A 20 -3.96 16.23 -14.40
N ASN A 21 -3.47 16.69 -13.25
CA ASN A 21 -2.17 16.27 -12.75
C ASN A 21 -2.18 14.87 -12.11
N ARG A 22 -1.00 14.37 -11.72
CA ARG A 22 -0.85 13.07 -11.05
C ARG A 22 -1.61 13.02 -9.72
N GLY A 23 -1.60 14.10 -8.95
CA GLY A 23 -2.36 14.18 -7.69
C GLY A 23 -3.86 14.01 -7.89
N ALA A 24 -4.44 14.62 -8.93
CA ALA A 24 -5.85 14.47 -9.30
C ALA A 24 -6.18 13.03 -9.70
N GLN A 25 -5.30 12.37 -10.46
CA GLN A 25 -5.46 10.94 -10.75
C GLN A 25 -5.42 10.08 -9.48
N LEU A 26 -4.48 10.35 -8.58
CA LEU A 26 -4.37 9.64 -7.32
C LEU A 26 -5.58 9.90 -6.40
N HIS A 27 -6.13 11.10 -6.39
CA HIS A 27 -7.28 11.47 -5.55
C HIS A 27 -8.61 11.01 -6.10
N PHE A 28 -8.84 11.05 -7.42
CA PHE A 28 -10.16 10.78 -7.99
C PHE A 28 -10.24 9.51 -8.84
N GLY A 29 -9.10 8.90 -9.19
CA GLY A 29 -9.04 7.58 -9.84
C GLY A 29 -9.20 7.59 -11.37
N TYR A 30 -9.39 8.77 -11.98
CA TYR A 30 -9.40 8.94 -13.42
C TYR A 30 -7.99 9.27 -13.94
N THR A 31 -7.58 8.66 -15.04
CA THR A 31 -6.35 9.06 -15.73
C THR A 31 -6.54 10.39 -16.44
N ALA A 32 -5.46 11.11 -16.74
CA ALA A 32 -5.54 12.34 -17.51
C ALA A 32 -6.24 12.12 -18.87
N ALA A 33 -5.96 11.00 -19.55
CA ALA A 33 -6.62 10.63 -20.80
C ALA A 33 -8.13 10.37 -20.68
N GLN A 34 -8.61 10.00 -19.50
CA GLN A 34 -10.04 9.82 -19.22
C GLN A 34 -10.72 11.12 -18.80
N ALA A 35 -10.01 12.00 -18.11
CA ALA A 35 -10.56 13.22 -17.54
C ALA A 35 -10.51 14.41 -18.50
N ILE A 36 -9.43 14.58 -19.26
CA ILE A 36 -9.27 15.72 -20.17
C ILE A 36 -10.33 15.64 -21.28
N GLY A 37 -11.01 16.76 -21.52
CA GLY A 37 -12.13 16.88 -22.45
C GLY A 37 -13.48 16.45 -21.88
N GLN A 38 -13.53 15.89 -20.67
CA GLN A 38 -14.78 15.62 -19.95
C GLN A 38 -15.20 16.82 -19.09
N HIS A 39 -16.48 16.88 -18.76
CA HIS A 39 -17.01 17.88 -17.83
C HIS A 39 -16.64 17.53 -16.38
N ILE A 40 -16.28 18.52 -15.56
CA ILE A 40 -15.80 18.35 -14.18
C ILE A 40 -16.81 17.69 -13.24
N SER A 41 -18.08 17.64 -13.63
CA SER A 41 -19.12 16.87 -12.92
C SER A 41 -18.81 15.37 -12.82
N LEU A 42 -17.86 14.84 -13.60
CA LEU A 42 -17.44 13.43 -13.47
C LEU A 42 -16.91 13.05 -12.07
N ILE A 43 -16.50 14.03 -11.27
CA ILE A 43 -16.03 13.85 -9.88
C ILE A 43 -16.93 14.54 -8.85
N LEU A 44 -18.05 15.14 -9.26
CA LEU A 44 -18.95 15.80 -8.32
C LEU A 44 -20.06 14.82 -7.91
N ALA A 45 -20.42 14.86 -6.63
CA ALA A 45 -21.57 14.11 -6.14
C ALA A 45 -22.86 14.88 -6.44
N ASP A 46 -23.91 14.15 -6.80
CA ASP A 46 -25.24 14.74 -7.03
C ASP A 46 -26.04 14.83 -5.72
N GLY A 47 -26.81 15.90 -5.54
CA GLY A 47 -27.79 16.02 -4.47
C GLY A 47 -27.72 17.34 -3.67
N PRO A 48 -28.68 17.56 -2.77
CA PRO A 48 -28.76 18.79 -2.00
C PRO A 48 -27.55 18.95 -1.06
N GLY A 49 -26.93 20.13 -1.11
CA GLY A 49 -25.75 20.45 -0.28
C GLY A 49 -24.41 20.02 -0.87
N HIS A 50 -24.40 19.34 -2.03
CA HIS A 50 -23.17 19.11 -2.78
C HIS A 50 -22.79 20.32 -3.62
N PHE A 51 -21.50 20.45 -3.90
CA PHE A 51 -20.97 21.52 -4.74
C PHE A 51 -21.46 21.35 -6.19
N SER A 52 -22.03 22.41 -6.75
CA SER A 52 -22.38 22.50 -8.17
C SER A 52 -21.40 23.42 -8.90
N PHE A 53 -20.90 22.95 -10.05
CA PHE A 53 -20.19 23.80 -10.99
C PHE A 53 -21.20 24.39 -11.97
N ASP A 54 -21.68 25.59 -11.68
CA ASP A 54 -22.70 26.30 -12.45
C ASP A 54 -22.35 27.79 -12.65
N ASP A 55 -23.16 28.50 -13.44
CA ASP A 55 -22.96 29.92 -13.74
C ASP A 55 -22.93 30.81 -12.48
N SER A 56 -23.63 30.40 -11.41
CA SER A 56 -23.65 31.13 -10.14
C SER A 56 -22.32 30.99 -9.40
N PHE A 57 -21.71 29.80 -9.45
CA PHE A 57 -20.36 29.57 -8.93
C PHE A 57 -19.33 30.38 -9.73
N VAL A 58 -19.39 30.32 -11.07
CA VAL A 58 -18.46 31.07 -11.93
C VAL A 58 -18.58 32.58 -11.66
N SER A 59 -19.80 33.10 -11.52
CA SER A 59 -20.03 34.51 -11.19
C SER A 59 -19.41 34.92 -9.85
N LYS A 60 -19.53 34.08 -8.81
CA LYS A 60 -18.91 34.30 -7.49
C LYS A 60 -17.39 34.20 -7.50
N LEU A 61 -16.84 33.34 -8.35
CA LEU A 61 -15.39 33.21 -8.51
C LEU A 61 -14.79 34.49 -9.10
N VAL A 62 -15.50 35.10 -10.05
CA VAL A 62 -15.06 36.33 -10.73
C VAL A 62 -15.16 37.56 -9.83
N SER A 63 -16.09 37.58 -8.88
CA SER A 63 -16.18 38.64 -7.87
C SER A 63 -15.15 38.54 -6.73
N ASP A 64 -14.21 37.60 -6.81
CA ASP A 64 -13.20 37.30 -5.76
C ASP A 64 -13.83 36.90 -4.40
N GLU A 65 -15.07 36.41 -4.44
CA GLU A 65 -15.80 35.94 -3.26
C GLU A 65 -15.57 34.44 -3.01
N CYS A 66 -14.75 33.77 -3.82
CA CYS A 66 -14.51 32.33 -3.70
C CYS A 66 -13.40 32.02 -2.69
N SER A 67 -13.82 31.82 -1.45
CA SER A 67 -12.95 31.33 -0.39
C SER A 67 -12.64 29.82 -0.54
N ARG A 68 -11.63 29.35 0.21
CA ARG A 68 -11.36 27.92 0.37
C ARG A 68 -12.58 27.23 0.98
N GLN A 69 -13.03 26.15 0.36
CA GLN A 69 -14.23 25.40 0.77
C GLN A 69 -13.91 23.92 0.94
N GLU A 70 -14.69 23.25 1.78
CA GLU A 70 -14.64 21.81 1.91
C GLU A 70 -15.66 21.19 0.94
N ILE A 71 -15.19 20.37 0.00
CA ILE A 71 -16.02 19.76 -1.04
C ILE A 71 -15.85 18.25 -0.98
N THR A 72 -16.97 17.54 -1.02
CA THR A 72 -17.00 16.09 -1.15
C THR A 72 -17.12 15.72 -2.62
N PHE A 73 -16.06 15.10 -3.14
CA PHE A 73 -15.97 14.58 -4.49
C PHE A 73 -16.27 13.08 -4.53
N LEU A 74 -16.64 12.60 -5.71
CA LEU A 74 -16.84 11.19 -6.03
C LEU A 74 -15.65 10.67 -6.83
N ARG A 75 -15.02 9.60 -6.34
CA ARG A 75 -13.98 8.87 -7.09
C ARG A 75 -14.61 7.95 -8.14
N LYS A 76 -13.81 7.53 -9.13
CA LYS A 76 -14.19 6.51 -10.12
C LYS A 76 -14.71 5.19 -9.49
N SER A 77 -14.25 4.85 -8.29
CA SER A 77 -14.70 3.67 -7.53
C SER A 77 -16.02 3.89 -6.79
N SER A 78 -16.71 5.00 -7.02
CA SER A 78 -17.89 5.48 -6.27
C SER A 78 -17.63 5.79 -4.79
N LEU A 79 -16.35 5.90 -4.39
CA LEU A 79 -15.98 6.28 -3.03
C LEU A 79 -16.02 7.81 -2.91
N HIS A 80 -16.57 8.31 -1.81
CA HIS A 80 -16.57 9.74 -1.51
C HIS A 80 -15.25 10.17 -0.87
N ILE A 81 -14.69 11.28 -1.32
CA ILE A 81 -13.49 11.90 -0.76
C ILE A 81 -13.76 13.38 -0.47
N THR A 82 -13.54 13.78 0.78
CA THR A 82 -13.65 15.17 1.18
C THR A 82 -12.29 15.85 1.04
N CYS A 83 -12.28 16.97 0.33
CA CYS A 83 -11.09 17.76 0.02
C CYS A 83 -11.30 19.22 0.40
N GLN A 84 -10.27 19.83 0.99
CA GLN A 84 -10.20 21.29 1.06
C GLN A 84 -9.78 21.81 -0.31
N THR A 85 -10.65 22.63 -0.90
CA THR A 85 -10.58 23.03 -2.30
C THR A 85 -10.56 24.54 -2.43
N SER A 86 -9.70 25.02 -3.31
CA SER A 86 -9.59 26.43 -3.71
C SER A 86 -9.67 26.53 -5.22
N PHE A 87 -10.31 27.59 -5.70
CA PHE A 87 -10.47 27.86 -7.12
C PHE A 87 -9.80 29.19 -7.44
N PHE A 88 -9.08 29.24 -8.55
CA PHE A 88 -8.37 30.42 -9.00
C PHE A 88 -8.75 30.70 -10.45
N PRO A 89 -9.38 31.85 -10.76
CA PRO A 89 -9.62 32.22 -12.14
C PRO A 89 -8.29 32.59 -12.81
N VAL A 90 -8.12 32.15 -14.05
CA VAL A 90 -7.03 32.58 -14.93
C VAL A 90 -7.61 33.54 -15.94
N ASN A 91 -7.17 34.78 -15.87
CA ASN A 91 -7.68 35.86 -16.70
C ASN A 91 -6.81 36.06 -17.95
N ASP A 92 -7.41 36.56 -19.03
CA ASP A 92 -6.69 37.05 -20.20
C ASP A 92 -6.09 38.45 -19.96
N ASP A 93 -5.40 38.99 -20.98
CA ASP A 93 -4.78 40.32 -20.93
C ASP A 93 -5.79 41.48 -20.74
N ARG A 94 -7.08 41.21 -20.94
CA ARG A 94 -8.17 42.18 -20.74
C ARG A 94 -8.82 42.05 -19.36
N GLY A 95 -8.33 41.13 -18.51
CA GLY A 95 -8.86 40.87 -17.19
C GLY A 95 -10.11 39.98 -17.19
N ALA A 96 -10.50 39.41 -18.33
CA ALA A 96 -11.64 38.50 -18.39
C ALA A 96 -11.20 37.08 -18.01
N PRO A 97 -11.95 36.35 -17.16
CA PRO A 97 -11.66 34.96 -16.83
C PRO A 97 -11.78 34.08 -18.08
N VAL A 98 -10.83 33.17 -18.30
CA VAL A 98 -10.85 32.23 -19.45
C VAL A 98 -10.76 30.77 -19.00
N TRP A 99 -10.31 30.52 -17.77
CA TRP A 99 -10.03 29.20 -17.22
C TRP A 99 -10.15 29.25 -15.71
N ILE A 100 -10.36 28.10 -15.09
CA ILE A 100 -10.40 27.95 -13.65
C ILE A 100 -9.38 26.88 -13.26
N VAL A 101 -8.49 27.22 -12.34
CA VAL A 101 -7.60 26.26 -11.69
C VAL A 101 -8.23 25.86 -10.36
N MET A 102 -8.51 24.57 -10.22
CA MET A 102 -8.94 23.96 -8.97
C MET A 102 -7.73 23.29 -8.31
N TYR A 103 -7.46 23.70 -7.08
CA TYR A 103 -6.50 23.07 -6.19
C TYR A 103 -7.27 22.35 -5.08
N ALA A 104 -7.13 21.03 -4.99
CA ALA A 104 -7.78 20.21 -3.97
C ALA A 104 -6.74 19.42 -3.18
N TRP A 105 -6.86 19.49 -1.86
CA TRP A 105 -6.00 18.77 -0.92
C TRP A 105 -6.84 17.94 0.05
N SER A 106 -6.39 16.71 0.31
CA SER A 106 -7.01 15.78 1.26
C SER A 106 -5.93 14.89 1.89
N ASN A 107 -6.20 14.36 3.08
CA ASN A 107 -5.37 13.36 3.75
C ASN A 107 -5.75 11.91 3.36
N PHE A 108 -6.60 11.75 2.35
CA PHE A 108 -7.14 10.46 1.94
C PHE A 108 -6.04 9.45 1.58
N LEU A 109 -5.03 9.87 0.81
CA LEU A 109 -3.95 8.98 0.37
C LEU A 109 -3.12 8.46 1.55
N GLU A 110 -2.82 9.34 2.50
CA GLU A 110 -2.11 8.98 3.73
C GLU A 110 -2.93 8.01 4.58
N ARG A 111 -4.22 8.30 4.76
CA ARG A 111 -5.14 7.43 5.51
C ARG A 111 -5.26 6.05 4.88
N GLU A 112 -5.31 5.98 3.55
CA GLU A 112 -5.41 4.72 2.82
C GLU A 112 -4.12 3.89 2.94
N ALA A 113 -2.96 4.54 2.84
CA ALA A 113 -1.67 3.89 3.06
C ALA A 113 -1.53 3.36 4.50
N GLU A 114 -1.96 4.15 5.49
CA GLU A 114 -1.94 3.75 6.89
C GLU A 114 -2.92 2.61 7.17
N ARG A 115 -4.13 2.66 6.61
CA ARG A 115 -5.11 1.57 6.69
C ARG A 115 -4.54 0.27 6.11
N HIS A 116 -3.88 0.33 4.96
CA HIS A 116 -3.23 -0.83 4.36
C HIS A 116 -2.13 -1.39 5.27
N ARG A 117 -1.27 -0.52 5.82
CA ARG A 117 -0.21 -0.92 6.76
C ARG A 117 -0.79 -1.58 8.01
N GLN A 118 -1.83 -1.01 8.59
CA GLN A 118 -2.51 -1.55 9.77
C GLN A 118 -3.12 -2.92 9.47
N LEU A 119 -3.82 -3.09 8.34
CA LEU A 119 -4.38 -4.37 7.95
C LEU A 119 -3.30 -5.44 7.76
N SER A 120 -2.21 -5.12 7.06
CA SER A 120 -1.08 -6.05 6.90
C SER A 120 -0.47 -6.43 8.25
N SER A 121 -0.29 -5.47 9.16
CA SER A 121 0.21 -5.73 10.52
C SER A 121 -0.75 -6.59 11.33
N THR A 122 -2.06 -6.33 11.25
CA THR A 122 -3.08 -7.16 11.91
C THR A 122 -3.02 -8.59 11.39
N LEU A 123 -3.06 -8.80 10.08
CA LEU A 123 -2.99 -10.14 9.48
C LEU A 123 -1.74 -10.90 9.89
N PHE A 124 -0.57 -10.25 9.88
CA PHE A 124 0.68 -10.85 10.33
C PHE A 124 0.60 -11.30 11.80
N ASN A 125 0.12 -10.43 12.69
CA ASN A 125 0.06 -10.69 14.13
C ASN A 125 -1.06 -11.63 14.56
N THR A 126 -2.15 -11.72 13.80
CA THR A 126 -3.30 -12.60 14.12
C THR A 126 -3.28 -13.93 13.38
N SER A 127 -2.33 -14.15 12.47
CA SER A 127 -2.19 -15.41 11.76
C SER A 127 -2.00 -16.57 12.76
N ALA A 128 -2.64 -17.70 12.48
CA ALA A 128 -2.46 -18.93 13.24
C ALA A 128 -1.13 -19.62 12.88
N ASP A 129 -0.69 -19.49 11.63
CA ASP A 129 0.58 -20.03 11.16
C ASP A 129 1.74 -19.16 11.64
N GLY A 130 2.85 -19.80 12.00
CA GLY A 130 4.07 -19.09 12.36
C GLY A 130 4.59 -18.33 11.13
N MET A 131 5.01 -17.09 11.30
CA MET A 131 5.57 -16.29 10.21
C MET A 131 6.88 -15.65 10.63
N MET A 132 7.84 -15.64 9.70
CA MET A 132 9.15 -15.01 9.86
C MET A 132 9.52 -14.28 8.57
N ILE A 133 10.08 -13.08 8.71
CA ILE A 133 10.58 -12.26 7.61
C ILE A 133 12.07 -12.02 7.84
N THR A 134 12.86 -12.19 6.79
CA THR A 134 14.30 -11.95 6.83
C THR A 134 14.74 -11.00 5.71
N ASP A 135 15.86 -10.32 5.95
CA ASP A 135 16.56 -9.53 4.93
C ASP A 135 17.27 -10.44 3.90
N GLN A 136 17.96 -9.81 2.95
CA GLN A 136 18.76 -10.51 1.92
C GLN A 136 19.91 -11.37 2.45
N HIS A 137 20.36 -11.11 3.68
CA HIS A 137 21.41 -11.86 4.38
C HIS A 137 20.83 -12.89 5.36
N CYS A 138 19.52 -13.14 5.27
CA CYS A 138 18.77 -14.05 6.14
C CYS A 138 18.74 -13.63 7.61
N GLN A 139 19.02 -12.36 7.92
CA GLN A 139 18.83 -11.85 9.28
C GLN A 139 17.34 -11.59 9.51
N ILE A 140 16.83 -12.08 10.64
CA ILE A 140 15.41 -12.01 10.98
C ILE A 140 15.03 -10.57 11.32
N GLU A 141 14.17 -9.97 10.51
CA GLU A 141 13.63 -8.62 10.69
C GLU A 141 12.30 -8.62 11.46
N ALA A 142 11.51 -9.69 11.33
CA ALA A 142 10.22 -9.80 12.02
C ALA A 142 9.79 -11.26 12.21
N VAL A 143 9.09 -11.51 13.32
CA VAL A 143 8.37 -12.77 13.60
C VAL A 143 7.01 -12.45 14.19
N ASN A 144 6.00 -13.28 13.94
CA ASN A 144 4.67 -13.09 14.50
C ASN A 144 4.47 -13.86 15.84
N PRO A 145 3.40 -13.59 16.61
CA PRO A 145 3.15 -14.30 17.86
C PRO A 145 2.98 -15.81 17.71
N ALA A 146 2.48 -16.31 16.57
CA ALA A 146 2.38 -17.75 16.31
C ALA A 146 3.77 -18.40 16.18
N PHE A 147 4.74 -17.72 15.57
CA PHE A 147 6.12 -18.17 15.52
C PHE A 147 6.71 -18.30 16.93
N GLU A 148 6.46 -17.32 17.80
CA GLU A 148 6.96 -17.37 19.18
C GLU A 148 6.40 -18.58 19.94
N LYS A 149 5.10 -18.86 19.76
CA LYS A 149 4.45 -20.04 20.35
C LYS A 149 4.99 -21.35 19.79
N LEU A 150 5.20 -21.41 18.47
CA LEU A 150 5.63 -22.60 17.76
C LEU A 150 7.10 -22.95 18.04
N THR A 151 7.96 -21.96 18.22
CA THR A 151 9.41 -22.15 18.37
C THR A 151 9.92 -21.96 19.80
N GLY A 152 9.15 -21.29 20.65
CA GLY A 152 9.50 -20.92 22.02
C GLY A 152 10.43 -19.71 22.11
N TYR A 153 10.89 -19.16 20.98
CA TYR A 153 11.74 -17.96 20.94
C TYR A 153 10.89 -16.71 20.84
N SER A 154 11.12 -15.75 21.75
CA SER A 154 10.50 -14.43 21.60
C SER A 154 11.17 -13.62 20.50
N ALA A 155 10.45 -12.67 19.91
CA ALA A 155 10.99 -11.74 18.92
C ALA A 155 12.26 -11.05 19.43
N ARG A 156 12.27 -10.61 20.70
CA ARG A 156 13.43 -9.95 21.33
C ARG A 156 14.70 -10.81 21.32
N GLU A 157 14.55 -12.13 21.36
CA GLU A 157 15.69 -13.05 21.40
C GLU A 157 16.22 -13.41 20.01
N ILE A 158 15.39 -13.26 18.97
CA ILE A 158 15.68 -13.80 17.64
C ILE A 158 15.87 -12.73 16.55
N LEU A 159 15.36 -11.52 16.76
CA LEU A 159 15.55 -10.40 15.83
C LEU A 159 17.05 -10.11 15.62
N GLY A 160 17.45 -9.89 14.36
CA GLY A 160 18.82 -9.67 13.93
C GLY A 160 19.70 -10.94 13.86
N LYS A 161 19.16 -12.12 14.19
CA LYS A 161 19.87 -13.39 14.05
C LYS A 161 19.48 -14.10 12.77
N ILE A 162 20.30 -15.07 12.36
CA ILE A 162 19.96 -16.01 11.28
C ILE A 162 19.13 -17.18 11.82
N PRO A 163 18.22 -17.78 11.02
CA PRO A 163 17.35 -18.89 11.43
C PRO A 163 18.05 -20.18 11.85
N ASP A 164 19.36 -20.29 11.70
CA ASP A 164 20.17 -21.47 12.11
C ASP A 164 19.99 -21.83 13.59
N ILE A 165 19.54 -20.90 14.43
CA ILE A 165 19.16 -21.17 15.82
C ILE A 165 18.04 -22.23 15.93
N LEU A 166 17.20 -22.37 14.90
CA LEU A 166 16.16 -23.38 14.82
C LEU A 166 16.67 -24.73 14.29
N ALA A 167 17.90 -24.80 13.76
CA ALA A 167 18.40 -25.98 13.10
C ALA A 167 18.54 -27.16 14.08
N SER A 168 17.97 -28.31 13.69
CA SER A 168 18.11 -29.55 14.47
C SER A 168 19.48 -30.22 14.32
N GLY A 169 20.21 -29.91 13.24
CA GLY A 169 21.42 -30.63 12.82
C GLY A 169 21.14 -31.95 12.07
N GLN A 170 19.87 -32.27 11.77
CA GLN A 170 19.48 -33.49 11.06
C GLN A 170 19.61 -33.40 9.53
N HIS A 171 19.79 -32.19 9.00
CA HIS A 171 19.84 -31.93 7.56
C HIS A 171 21.28 -31.70 7.10
N SER A 172 21.62 -32.27 5.94
CA SER A 172 22.95 -32.12 5.35
C SER A 172 23.14 -30.75 4.71
N SER A 173 24.39 -30.39 4.41
CA SER A 173 24.68 -29.14 3.69
C SER A 173 24.07 -29.14 2.28
N GLU A 174 23.94 -30.32 1.67
CA GLU A 174 23.33 -30.54 0.35
C GLU A 174 21.83 -30.23 0.38
N PHE A 175 21.13 -30.57 1.47
CA PHE A 175 19.73 -30.23 1.65
C PHE A 175 19.54 -28.70 1.58
N PHE A 176 20.28 -27.95 2.40
CA PHE A 176 20.18 -26.48 2.41
C PHE A 176 20.60 -25.85 1.08
N LYS A 177 21.63 -26.38 0.40
CA LYS A 177 22.00 -25.95 -0.95
C LYS A 177 20.85 -26.15 -1.95
N SER A 178 20.12 -27.27 -1.85
CA SER A 178 18.97 -27.53 -2.73
C SER A 178 17.81 -26.56 -2.47
N THR A 179 17.54 -26.25 -1.20
CA THR A 179 16.56 -25.22 -0.79
C THR A 179 16.90 -23.86 -1.38
N TRP A 180 18.16 -23.42 -1.23
CA TRP A 180 18.63 -22.15 -1.79
C TRP A 180 18.53 -22.08 -3.31
N ASN A 181 18.91 -23.16 -4.00
CA ASN A 181 18.77 -23.24 -5.45
C ASN A 181 17.30 -23.13 -5.91
N SER A 182 16.36 -23.70 -5.16
CA SER A 182 14.93 -23.57 -5.47
C SER A 182 14.45 -22.12 -5.27
N LEU A 183 14.85 -21.48 -4.16
CA LEU A 183 14.48 -20.09 -3.89
C LEU A 183 15.00 -19.14 -4.98
N GLN A 184 16.25 -19.32 -5.43
CA GLN A 184 16.83 -18.49 -6.48
C GLN A 184 16.20 -18.72 -7.86
N ARG A 185 15.82 -19.96 -8.19
CA ARG A 185 15.27 -20.29 -9.51
C ARG A 185 13.77 -20.04 -9.64
N ASN A 186 13.02 -20.38 -8.59
CA ASN A 186 11.55 -20.42 -8.63
C ASN A 186 10.91 -19.31 -7.80
N GLY A 187 11.69 -18.59 -6.98
CA GLY A 187 11.17 -17.62 -6.02
C GLY A 187 10.45 -18.26 -4.82
N CYS A 188 10.37 -19.59 -4.75
CA CYS A 188 9.73 -20.30 -3.65
C CYS A 188 10.37 -21.67 -3.37
N TRP A 189 10.17 -22.14 -2.15
CA TRP A 189 10.51 -23.49 -1.72
C TRP A 189 9.53 -23.96 -0.64
N GLN A 190 9.19 -25.24 -0.65
CA GLN A 190 8.35 -25.87 0.35
C GLN A 190 8.89 -27.27 0.65
N GLY A 191 8.88 -27.69 1.91
CA GLY A 191 9.31 -29.03 2.28
C GLY A 191 9.34 -29.28 3.77
N ASN A 192 9.64 -30.52 4.16
CA ASN A 192 9.76 -30.90 5.57
C ASN A 192 11.13 -30.51 6.12
N VAL A 193 11.14 -29.78 7.25
CA VAL A 193 12.35 -29.39 7.98
C VAL A 193 12.25 -29.91 9.40
N TRP A 194 13.33 -30.50 9.89
CA TRP A 194 13.46 -30.89 11.29
C TRP A 194 14.05 -29.70 12.02
N ASN A 195 13.27 -29.10 12.91
CA ASN A 195 13.70 -27.98 13.73
C ASN A 195 13.78 -28.38 15.20
N ARG A 196 14.47 -27.53 15.96
CA ARG A 196 14.66 -27.66 17.39
C ARG A 196 13.93 -26.52 18.08
N HIS A 197 13.01 -26.88 18.96
CA HIS A 197 12.30 -25.93 19.80
C HIS A 197 13.26 -25.43 20.88
N LYS A 198 13.02 -24.24 21.45
CA LYS A 198 13.88 -23.63 22.48
C LYS A 198 14.13 -24.54 23.69
N ASN A 199 13.15 -25.37 24.06
CA ASN A 199 13.27 -26.36 25.14
C ASN A 199 14.16 -27.58 24.78
N GLY A 200 14.65 -27.67 23.54
CA GLY A 200 15.49 -28.76 23.02
C GLY A 200 14.74 -29.84 22.23
N GLU A 201 13.41 -29.83 22.23
CA GLU A 201 12.56 -30.80 21.52
C GLU A 201 12.75 -30.72 20.00
N LEU A 202 12.79 -31.88 19.35
CA LEU A 202 12.88 -31.97 17.89
C LEU A 202 11.48 -32.17 17.32
N TYR A 203 11.14 -31.39 16.30
CA TYR A 203 9.85 -31.43 15.64
C TYR A 203 9.98 -31.19 14.14
N VAL A 204 9.03 -31.71 13.37
CA VAL A 204 8.95 -31.49 11.92
C VAL A 204 8.06 -30.27 11.67
N GLN A 205 8.55 -29.36 10.86
CA GLN A 205 7.76 -28.28 10.27
C GLN A 205 7.65 -28.50 8.78
N HIS A 206 6.57 -27.98 8.20
CA HIS A 206 6.39 -27.92 6.75
C HIS A 206 6.37 -26.47 6.28
N PRO A 207 7.51 -25.75 6.31
CA PRO A 207 7.57 -24.36 5.90
C PRO A 207 7.38 -24.17 4.40
N THR A 208 6.73 -23.08 4.05
CA THR A 208 6.81 -22.46 2.72
C THR A 208 7.66 -21.20 2.83
N ILE A 209 8.70 -21.10 2.03
CA ILE A 209 9.61 -19.95 1.97
C ILE A 209 9.46 -19.29 0.60
N THR A 210 9.19 -17.99 0.58
CA THR A 210 9.02 -17.20 -0.64
C THR A 210 10.03 -16.06 -0.66
N ALA A 211 10.73 -15.90 -1.78
CA ALA A 211 11.58 -14.75 -2.06
C ALA A 211 10.73 -13.62 -2.66
N MET A 212 10.78 -12.44 -2.05
CA MET A 212 10.11 -11.23 -2.52
C MET A 212 11.16 -10.27 -3.07
N ALA A 213 11.05 -9.94 -4.36
CA ALA A 213 11.88 -8.91 -4.97
C ALA A 213 11.42 -7.53 -4.51
N GLU A 214 12.36 -6.69 -4.06
CA GLU A 214 12.07 -5.28 -3.78
C GLU A 214 12.02 -4.46 -5.08
N SER A 215 11.22 -3.39 -5.09
CA SER A 215 10.95 -2.57 -6.29
C SER A 215 12.14 -1.75 -6.80
N GLU A 216 13.26 -1.70 -6.05
CA GLU A 216 14.49 -1.01 -6.42
C GLU A 216 15.71 -1.95 -6.29
N GLY A 217 15.75 -2.98 -7.15
CA GLY A 217 16.94 -3.80 -7.42
C GLY A 217 17.14 -4.98 -6.48
N ASP A 218 17.49 -6.14 -7.06
CA ASP A 218 18.06 -7.44 -6.60
C ASP A 218 18.06 -7.90 -5.12
N VAL A 219 17.51 -7.13 -4.19
CA VAL A 219 17.43 -7.39 -2.77
C VAL A 219 16.17 -8.23 -2.53
N ALA A 220 16.35 -9.54 -2.39
CA ALA A 220 15.28 -10.44 -2.02
C ALA A 220 15.08 -10.43 -0.51
N LYS A 221 13.89 -10.05 -0.04
CA LYS A 221 13.44 -10.42 1.31
C LYS A 221 12.88 -11.83 1.27
N TYR A 222 13.03 -12.58 2.36
CA TYR A 222 12.43 -13.92 2.44
C TYR A 222 11.34 -13.95 3.49
N VAL A 223 10.18 -14.50 3.11
CA VAL A 223 9.06 -14.76 4.02
C VAL A 223 8.95 -16.27 4.18
N ALA A 224 9.03 -16.73 5.42
CA ALA A 224 8.76 -18.11 5.79
C ALA A 224 7.42 -18.18 6.55
N VAL A 225 6.54 -19.06 6.08
CA VAL A 225 5.31 -19.44 6.77
C VAL A 225 5.45 -20.88 7.24
N PHE A 226 5.30 -21.09 8.54
CA PHE A 226 5.42 -22.37 9.22
C PHE A 226 4.03 -22.88 9.54
N ASN A 227 3.60 -23.89 8.79
CA ASN A 227 2.41 -24.63 9.13
C ASN A 227 2.78 -25.70 10.17
N GLU A 228 1.94 -25.88 11.18
CA GLU A 228 2.03 -27.08 12.01
C GLU A 228 1.83 -28.31 11.11
N GLY A 229 2.86 -29.15 11.02
CA GLY A 229 2.73 -30.42 10.32
C GLY A 229 1.74 -31.29 11.08
N VAL A 230 0.60 -31.61 10.45
CA VAL A 230 -0.28 -32.68 10.92
C VAL A 230 0.59 -33.94 11.02
N GLY A 231 0.66 -34.51 12.22
CA GLY A 231 1.70 -35.45 12.63
C GLY A 231 1.99 -36.56 11.62
N GLU A 232 3.18 -36.51 11.00
CA GLU A 232 3.83 -37.70 10.47
C GLU A 232 4.67 -38.30 11.60
N THR A 233 4.19 -39.40 12.16
CA THR A 233 4.95 -40.25 13.07
C THR A 233 6.24 -40.72 12.39
N ARG A 234 7.36 -40.69 13.13
CA ARG A 234 8.66 -41.23 12.75
C ARG A 234 8.53 -42.57 11.97
N PRO A 235 9.30 -42.80 10.90
CA PRO A 235 9.52 -44.16 10.40
C PRO A 235 10.24 -45.02 11.44
#